data_AF-A0A0G0D9I8-F1
#
_entry.id   AF-A0A0G0D9I8-F1
#
_cell.length_a   1.000
_cell.length_b   1.000
_cell.length_c   1.000
_cell.angle_alpha   90.00
_cell.angle_beta   90.00
_cell.angle_gamma   90.00
#
_symmetry.space_group_name_H-M   'P 1'
#
loop_
_entity.id
_entity.type
_entity.pdbx_description
1 polymer ?
#
loop_
_entity_poly.entity_id
_entity_poly.type
_entity_poly.pdbx_seq_one_letter_code
_entity_poly.pdbx_strand_id
1 'polypeptide(L)'
;MFFQYKAIKDGKTIIKKIEAASSEAVVDYLQKNDYFPISVEKVGEKNLNFLNTLTQRVDFNDVVDFTRQIAIMLNAGLTLIDSLEILKKQTTKLPLRKMIEEIDTKIKG
;
A
#
# COMPACT_ATOMS: atom_id res chain seq x y z
N MET A 1 4.11 -4.79 25.78
CA MET A 1 4.48 -4.47 24.38
C MET A 1 3.30 -3.78 23.74
N PHE A 2 3.52 -2.76 22.89
CA PHE A 2 2.40 -2.13 22.19
C PHE A 2 2.01 -2.94 20.96
N PHE A 3 0.71 -3.03 20.70
CA PHE A 3 0.12 -3.62 19.51
C PHE A 3 -0.88 -2.64 18.90
N GLN A 4 -0.97 -2.61 17.57
CA GLN A 4 -1.99 -1.89 16.84
C GLN A 4 -2.94 -2.94 16.25
N TYR A 5 -4.24 -2.77 16.49
CA TYR A 5 -5.24 -3.68 15.97
C TYR A 5 -6.23 -2.95 15.08
N LYS A 6 -6.79 -3.69 14.12
CA LYS A 6 -7.95 -3.32 13.31
C LYS A 6 -9.06 -4.31 13.62
N ALA A 7 -10.22 -3.81 14.04
CA ALA A 7 -11.37 -4.66 14.32
C ALA A 7 -12.68 -3.99 13.88
N ILE A 8 -13.72 -4.79 13.65
CA ILE A 8 -15.08 -4.29 13.40
C ILE A 8 -15.89 -4.39 14.70
N LYS A 9 -16.57 -3.32 15.04
CA LYS A 9 -17.62 -3.29 16.07
C LYS A 9 -18.78 -2.46 15.56
N ASP A 10 -19.99 -3.00 15.65
CA ASP A 10 -21.22 -2.33 15.17
C ASP A 10 -21.12 -1.84 13.71
N GLY A 11 -20.48 -2.63 12.85
CA GLY A 11 -20.27 -2.30 11.43
C GLY A 11 -19.22 -1.20 11.18
N LYS A 12 -18.60 -0.63 12.22
CA LYS A 12 -17.55 0.38 12.11
C LYS A 12 -16.18 -0.26 12.29
N THR A 13 -15.26 0.10 11.41
CA THR A 13 -13.85 -0.29 11.54
C THR A 13 -13.17 0.62 12.56
N ILE A 14 -12.55 0.03 13.57
CA ILE A 14 -11.83 0.72 14.63
C ILE A 14 -10.35 0.32 14.56
N ILE A 15 -9.48 1.32 14.57
CA ILE A 15 -8.03 1.16 14.59
C ILE A 15 -7.53 1.82 15.87
N LYS A 16 -6.95 1.03 16.78
CA LYS A 16 -6.43 1.52 18.07
C LYS A 16 -5.13 0.80 18.44
N LYS A 17 -4.40 1.42 19.36
CA LYS A 17 -3.22 0.83 19.99
C LYS A 17 -3.57 0.36 21.40
N ILE A 18 -3.05 -0.80 21.78
CA ILE A 18 -3.22 -1.40 23.10
C ILE A 18 -1.88 -1.97 23.57
N GLU A 19 -1.65 -1.94 24.87
CA GLU A 19 -0.53 -2.64 25.47
C GLU A 19 -0.96 -4.06 25.86
N ALA A 20 -0.20 -5.06 25.41
CA ALA A 20 -0.44 -6.45 25.72
C ALA A 20 0.87 -7.24 25.85
N ALA A 21 0.78 -8.45 26.40
CA ALA A 21 1.89 -9.39 26.52
C ALA A 21 2.20 -10.12 25.21
N SER A 22 1.18 -10.40 24.37
CA SER A 22 1.33 -11.08 23.08
C SER A 22 0.21 -10.71 22.10
N SER A 23 0.33 -11.11 20.82
CA SER A 23 -0.73 -10.96 19.80
C SER A 23 -2.01 -11.72 20.17
N GLU A 24 -1.86 -12.90 20.76
CA GLU A 24 -2.97 -13.75 21.20
C GLU A 24 -3.75 -13.06 22.32
N ALA A 25 -3.04 -12.42 23.26
CA ALA A 25 -3.68 -11.64 24.33
C ALA A 25 -4.51 -10.45 23.78
N VAL A 26 -4.12 -9.88 22.64
CA VAL A 26 -4.92 -8.83 21.96
C VAL A 26 -6.14 -9.43 21.28
N VAL A 27 -6.01 -10.57 20.61
CA VAL A 27 -7.14 -11.28 19.99
C VAL A 27 -8.18 -11.67 21.04
N ASP A 28 -7.74 -12.24 22.16
CA ASP A 28 -8.61 -12.61 23.29
C ASP A 28 -9.32 -11.39 23.87
N TYR A 29 -8.62 -10.26 24.01
CA TYR A 29 -9.22 -8.99 24.44
C TYR A 29 -10.29 -8.52 23.46
N LEU A 30 -10.02 -8.56 22.16
CA LEU A 30 -10.98 -8.13 21.14
C LEU A 30 -12.23 -9.00 21.14
N GLN A 31 -12.07 -10.33 21.17
CA GLN A 31 -13.19 -11.27 21.23
C GLN A 31 -14.04 -11.08 22.50
N LYS A 32 -13.42 -10.88 23.67
CA LYS A 32 -14.13 -10.63 24.95
C LYS A 32 -14.93 -9.33 24.97
N ASN A 33 -14.63 -8.38 24.08
CA ASN A 33 -15.28 -7.08 24.05
C ASN A 33 -16.17 -6.88 22.79
N ASP A 34 -16.58 -7.98 22.15
CA ASP A 34 -17.40 -8.03 20.94
C ASP A 34 -16.79 -7.31 19.74
N TYR A 35 -15.47 -7.28 19.65
CA TYR A 35 -14.76 -6.81 18.46
C TYR A 35 -14.43 -8.01 17.57
N PHE A 36 -14.70 -7.88 16.27
CA PHE A 36 -14.24 -8.83 15.26
C PHE A 36 -12.82 -8.45 14.80
N PRO A 37 -11.78 -9.20 15.18
CA PRO A 37 -10.41 -8.89 14.81
C PRO A 37 -10.19 -9.09 13.31
N ILE A 38 -9.63 -8.08 12.63
CA ILE A 38 -9.19 -8.15 11.23
C ILE A 38 -7.67 -8.27 11.13
N SER A 39 -6.93 -7.52 11.98
CA SER A 39 -5.47 -7.57 12.03
C SER A 39 -4.98 -7.13 13.40
N VAL A 40 -3.89 -7.74 13.87
CA VAL A 40 -3.18 -7.40 15.11
C VAL A 40 -1.68 -7.39 14.79
N GLU A 41 -1.02 -6.25 14.98
CA GLU A 41 0.41 -6.09 14.68
C GLU A 41 1.16 -5.49 15.87
N LYS A 42 2.38 -5.95 16.13
CA LYS A 42 3.23 -5.45 17.22
C LYS A 42 3.85 -4.11 16.85
N VAL A 43 3.54 -3.08 17.64
CA VAL A 43 4.12 -1.73 17.53
C VAL A 43 5.51 -1.77 18.14
N GLY A 44 6.50 -2.01 17.29
CA GLY A 44 7.92 -2.11 17.70
C GLY A 44 8.77 -2.75 16.61
N GLU A 45 8.18 -3.66 15.82
CA GLU A 45 8.71 -3.93 14.50
C GLU A 45 8.27 -2.79 13.59
N LYS A 46 9.23 -2.12 12.95
CA LYS A 46 8.96 -1.13 11.91
C LYS A 46 8.32 -1.82 10.69
N ASN A 47 7.08 -2.27 10.80
CA ASN A 47 6.23 -2.57 9.66
C ASN A 47 5.74 -1.23 9.06
N LEU A 48 6.70 -0.44 8.57
CA LEU A 48 6.47 0.72 7.70
C LEU A 48 5.65 0.32 6.45
N ASN A 49 5.57 -0.98 6.16
CA ASN A 49 4.83 -1.56 5.05
C ASN A 49 3.30 -1.40 5.18
N PHE A 50 2.72 -1.50 6.38
CA PHE A 50 1.25 -1.46 6.54
C PHE A 50 0.68 -0.03 6.46
N LEU A 51 1.42 0.96 6.99
CA LEU A 51 1.05 2.37 6.87
C LEU A 51 1.33 2.95 5.46
N ASN A 52 2.37 2.47 4.77
CA ASN A 52 2.63 2.85 3.37
C ASN A 52 1.60 2.25 2.40
N THR A 53 1.14 1.02 2.61
CA THR A 53 0.10 0.43 1.75
C THR A 53 -1.27 1.08 1.93
N LEU A 54 -1.56 1.67 3.10
CA LEU A 54 -2.80 2.41 3.34
C LEU A 54 -2.81 3.81 2.72
N THR A 55 -1.65 4.46 2.60
CA THR A 55 -1.53 5.87 2.14
C THR A 55 -1.08 6.02 0.68
N GLN A 56 -0.52 4.98 0.06
CA GLN A 56 -0.01 5.05 -1.33
C GLN A 56 -0.97 4.48 -2.39
N ARG A 57 -2.29 4.67 -2.24
CA ARG A 57 -3.19 4.34 -3.36
C ARG A 57 -2.87 5.20 -4.57
N VAL A 58 -3.02 4.62 -5.77
CA VAL A 58 -2.98 5.36 -7.03
C VAL A 58 -4.23 6.23 -7.08
N ASP A 59 -4.04 7.54 -7.12
CA ASP A 59 -5.13 8.50 -7.27
C ASP A 59 -5.35 8.86 -8.75
N PHE A 60 -6.39 9.65 -9.04
CA PHE A 60 -6.69 10.05 -10.40
C PHE A 60 -5.58 10.90 -11.04
N ASN A 61 -4.93 11.76 -10.24
CA ASN A 61 -3.87 12.63 -10.75
C ASN A 61 -2.63 11.82 -11.12
N ASP A 62 -2.30 10.77 -10.38
CA ASP A 62 -1.22 9.84 -10.72
C ASP A 62 -1.41 9.24 -12.11
N VAL A 63 -2.65 8.86 -12.47
CA VAL A 63 -2.98 8.31 -13.79
C VAL A 63 -2.85 9.36 -14.88
N VAL A 64 -3.34 10.58 -14.61
CA VAL A 64 -3.24 11.71 -15.55
C VAL A 64 -1.78 12.07 -15.81
N ASP A 65 -0.96 12.13 -14.77
CA ASP A 65 0.46 12.48 -14.90
C ASP A 65 1.25 11.37 -15.58
N PHE A 66 0.99 10.10 -15.23
CA PHE A 66 1.56 8.94 -15.91
C PHE A 66 1.28 8.95 -17.42
N THR A 67 0.00 9.11 -17.80
CA THR A 67 -0.41 9.09 -19.22
C THR A 67 0.17 10.29 -19.99
N ARG A 68 0.21 11.47 -19.37
CA ARG A 68 0.82 12.66 -19.98
C ARG A 68 2.32 12.49 -20.18
N GLN A 69 3.05 11.97 -19.19
CA GLN A 69 4.49 11.78 -19.30
C GLN A 69 4.84 10.75 -20.38
N ILE A 70 4.12 9.62 -20.45
CA ILE A 70 4.28 8.67 -21.55
C ILE A 70 4.06 9.36 -22.90
N ALA A 71 2.97 10.11 -23.06
CA ALA A 71 2.66 10.78 -24.32
C ALA A 71 3.78 11.76 -24.74
N ILE A 72 4.33 12.53 -23.80
CA ILE A 72 5.45 13.44 -24.06
C ILE A 72 6.68 12.67 -24.56
N MET A 73 7.03 11.57 -23.90
CA MET A 73 8.21 10.77 -24.25
C MET A 73 8.07 10.09 -25.62
N LEU A 74 6.89 9.52 -25.89
CA LEU A 74 6.60 8.93 -27.20
C LEU A 74 6.63 9.98 -28.31
N ASN A 75 6.05 11.16 -28.08
CA ASN A 75 6.10 12.27 -29.04
C ASN A 75 7.51 12.82 -29.25
N ALA A 76 8.38 12.72 -28.24
CA ALA A 76 9.79 13.05 -28.34
C ALA A 76 10.63 11.97 -29.06
N GLY A 77 10.00 10.87 -29.49
CA GLY A 77 10.64 9.81 -30.26
C GLY A 77 11.26 8.68 -29.43
N LEU A 78 11.02 8.64 -28.12
CA LEU A 78 11.45 7.52 -27.30
C LEU A 78 10.56 6.30 -27.57
N THR A 79 11.15 5.11 -27.46
CA THR A 79 10.37 3.88 -27.54
C THR A 79 9.48 3.72 -26.31
N LEU A 80 8.41 2.93 -26.43
CA LEU A 80 7.55 2.62 -25.29
C LEU A 80 8.32 1.93 -24.16
N ILE A 81 9.27 1.06 -24.50
CA ILE A 81 10.10 0.33 -23.53
C ILE A 81 11.00 1.31 -22.76
N ASP A 82 11.69 2.22 -23.45
CA ASP A 82 12.54 3.22 -22.81
C ASP A 82 11.72 4.15 -21.92
N SER A 83 10.54 4.53 -22.39
CA SER A 83 9.61 5.39 -21.65
C SER A 83 9.18 4.75 -20.33
N LEU A 84 8.77 3.47 -20.36
CA LEU A 84 8.39 2.73 -19.15
C LEU A 84 9.56 2.54 -18.19
N GLU A 85 10.78 2.31 -18.69
CA GLU A 85 11.97 2.16 -17.84
C GLU A 85 12.33 3.45 -17.10
N ILE A 86 12.25 4.59 -17.78
CA ILE A 86 12.49 5.91 -17.19
C ILE A 86 11.41 6.22 -16.14
N LEU A 87 10.13 6.01 -16.47
CA LEU A 87 9.02 6.26 -15.56
C LEU A 87 9.07 5.38 -14.31
N LYS A 88 9.46 4.12 -14.45
CA LYS A 88 9.71 3.20 -13.34
C LYS A 88 10.75 3.76 -12.35
N LYS A 89 11.85 4.32 -12.87
CA LYS A 89 12.93 4.92 -12.07
C LYS A 89 12.49 6.23 -11.39
N GLN A 90 11.65 7.03 -12.04
CA GLN A 90 11.20 8.33 -11.53
C GLN A 90 9.99 8.24 -10.58
N THR A 91 9.16 7.19 -10.71
CA THR A 91 7.95 7.03 -9.89
C THR A 91 8.30 6.74 -8.44
N THR A 92 7.86 7.58 -7.51
CA THR A 92 8.13 7.43 -6.06
C THR A 92 7.05 6.63 -5.31
N LYS A 93 5.79 6.66 -5.80
CA LYS A 93 4.67 5.90 -5.23
C LYS A 93 4.82 4.41 -5.56
N LEU A 94 4.94 3.56 -4.54
CA LEU A 94 5.22 2.13 -4.72
C LEU A 94 4.13 1.41 -5.54
N PRO A 95 2.82 1.64 -5.34
CA PRO A 95 1.81 0.92 -6.11
C PRO A 95 1.78 1.32 -7.58
N LEU A 96 2.05 2.60 -7.88
CA LEU A 96 2.18 3.05 -9.27
C LEU A 96 3.42 2.43 -9.93
N ARG A 97 4.55 2.37 -9.23
CA ARG A 97 5.77 1.71 -9.74
C ARG A 97 5.53 0.23 -10.05
N LYS A 98 4.85 -0.49 -9.16
CA LYS A 98 4.50 -1.91 -9.38
C LYS A 98 3.63 -2.10 -10.62
N MET A 99 2.63 -1.25 -10.81
CA MET A 99 1.80 -1.28 -12.02
C MET A 99 2.65 -1.06 -13.29
N ILE A 100 3.59 -0.13 -13.27
CA ILE A 100 4.51 0.13 -14.40
C ILE A 100 5.41 -1.10 -14.65
N GLU A 101 5.95 -1.73 -13.60
CA GLU A 101 6.76 -2.94 -13.70
C GLU A 101 5.99 -4.11 -14.32
N GLU A 102 4.73 -4.29 -13.93
CA GLU A 102 3.86 -5.33 -14.50
C GLU A 102 3.61 -5.10 -15.99
N ILE A 103 3.38 -3.86 -16.41
CA ILE A 103 3.21 -3.50 -17.82
C ILE A 103 4.50 -3.73 -18.61
N ASP A 104 5.64 -3.25 -18.10
CA ASP A 104 6.97 -3.42 -18.73
C ASP A 104 7.28 -4.90 -18.95
N THR A 105 6.99 -5.75 -17.95
CA THR A 105 7.18 -7.20 -18.03
C THR A 105 6.28 -7.84 -19.09
N LYS A 106 5.01 -7.44 -19.18
CA LYS A 106 4.05 -7.97 -20.17
C LYS A 106 4.37 -7.59 -21.61
N ILE A 107 5.11 -6.50 -21.83
CA ILE A 107 5.51 -6.05 -23.16
C ILE A 107 6.83 -6.69 -23.59
N LYS A 108 7.73 -6.94 -22.64
CA LYS A 108 9.04 -7.57 -22.90
C LYS A 108 8.99 -9.09 -23.00
N GLY A 109 8.03 -9.73 -22.33
CA GLY A 109 7.75 -11.16 -22.44
C GLY A 109 6.99 -11.51 -23.71
#